data_AF-A0AAP1EZ31-F1
#
_entry.id   AF-A0AAP1EZ31-F1
#
_cell.length_a   1.000
_cell.length_b   1.000
_cell.length_c   1.000
_cell.angle_alpha   90.00
_cell.angle_beta   90.00
_cell.angle_gamma   90.00
#
_symmetry.space_group_name_H-M   'P 1'
#
loop_
_entity.id
_entity.type
_entity.pdbx_description
1 polymer ?
#
loop_
_entity_poly.entity_id
_entity_poly.type
_entity_poly.pdbx_seq_one_letter_code
_entity_poly.pdbx_strand_id
1 'polypeptide(L)'
;MAQLGPEEFLVTGMAARIEFSRNAADTRHGQLLRVEQGRYVDGRWQVQKQLNGDQTDDGLNFGRADADRQCACGVAGSGGYLLRLADRVVAASGLLSAMD
;
A
#
# COMPACT_ATOMS: atom_id res chain seq x y z
N MET A 1 9.13 -3.52 7.58
CA MET A 1 7.69 -3.86 7.57
C MET A 1 7.35 -4.65 8.82
N ALA A 2 6.11 -4.58 9.29
CA ALA A 2 5.57 -5.41 10.37
C ALA A 2 4.20 -5.94 9.98
N GLN A 3 3.89 -7.18 10.30
CA GLN A 3 2.56 -7.76 10.10
C GLN A 3 1.70 -7.51 11.35
N LEU A 4 0.53 -6.91 11.17
CA LEU A 4 -0.43 -6.60 12.24
C LEU A 4 -1.54 -7.67 12.33
N GLY A 5 -1.83 -8.32 11.21
CA GLY A 5 -2.83 -9.39 11.07
C GLY A 5 -2.58 -10.21 9.79
N PRO A 6 -3.40 -11.22 9.48
CA PRO A 6 -3.16 -12.12 8.35
C PRO A 6 -2.95 -11.42 7.00
N GLU A 7 -3.69 -10.33 6.76
CA GLU A 7 -3.65 -9.52 5.53
C GLU A 7 -3.46 -8.02 5.85
N GLU A 8 -2.86 -7.73 7.01
CA GLU A 8 -2.69 -6.36 7.49
C GLU A 8 -1.23 -6.08 7.81
N PHE A 9 -0.68 -5.01 7.22
CA PHE A 9 0.75 -4.70 7.30
C PHE A 9 0.99 -3.24 7.61
N LEU A 10 2.01 -2.98 8.44
CA LEU A 10 2.57 -1.66 8.66
C LEU A 10 3.91 -1.55 7.91
N VAL A 11 4.03 -0.53 7.08
CA VAL A 11 5.15 -0.37 6.15
C VAL A 11 5.71 1.04 6.24
N THR A 12 7.03 1.13 6.13
CA THR A 12 7.77 2.37 5.91
C THR A 12 9.04 2.03 5.15
N GLY A 13 9.67 3.05 4.58
CA GLY A 13 10.88 2.91 3.77
C GLY A 13 11.53 4.26 3.50
N MET A 14 12.70 4.23 2.86
CA MET A 14 13.45 5.42 2.45
C MET A 14 14.19 5.09 1.16
N ALA A 15 14.02 5.92 0.14
CA ALA A 15 14.58 5.67 -1.20
C ALA A 15 14.31 4.24 -1.69
N ALA A 16 13.05 3.80 -1.57
CA ALA A 16 12.66 2.41 -1.81
C ALA A 16 11.27 2.33 -2.45
N ARG A 17 11.06 1.30 -3.26
CA ARG A 17 9.75 0.85 -3.74
C ARG A 17 9.41 -0.47 -3.08
N ILE A 18 8.20 -0.57 -2.55
CA ILE A 18 7.69 -1.81 -1.94
C ILE A 18 6.46 -2.27 -2.72
N GLU A 19 6.49 -3.52 -3.15
CA GLU A 19 5.41 -4.16 -3.88
C GLU A 19 4.91 -5.38 -3.11
N PHE A 20 3.59 -5.58 -3.13
CA PHE A 20 2.95 -6.72 -2.48
C PHE A 20 2.48 -7.70 -3.54
N SER A 21 2.87 -8.95 -3.39
CA SER A 21 2.37 -10.05 -4.21
C SER A 21 1.68 -11.10 -3.34
N ARG A 22 0.65 -11.72 -3.90
CA ARG A 22 -0.04 -12.82 -3.23
C ARG A 22 0.82 -14.08 -3.32
N ASN A 23 1.16 -14.66 -2.17
CA ASN A 23 1.92 -15.91 -2.10
C ASN A 23 0.97 -17.11 -1.97
N ALA A 24 0.42 -17.57 -3.09
CA ALA A 24 -0.38 -18.79 -3.14
C ALA A 24 -0.34 -19.43 -4.54
N ALA A 25 -0.34 -20.76 -4.59
CA ALA A 25 -0.28 -21.56 -5.82
C ALA A 25 -1.69 -21.79 -6.40
N ASP A 26 -2.36 -20.71 -6.80
CA ASP A 26 -3.63 -20.76 -7.53
C ASP A 26 -3.67 -19.66 -8.62
N THR A 27 -4.76 -19.57 -9.38
CA THR A 27 -4.91 -18.61 -10.49
C THR A 27 -5.46 -17.24 -10.05
N ARG A 28 -5.55 -16.95 -8.75
CA ARG A 28 -6.14 -15.71 -8.24
C ARG A 28 -5.10 -14.62 -8.04
N HIS A 29 -5.49 -13.39 -8.34
CA HIS A 29 -4.66 -12.21 -8.12
C HIS A 29 -4.83 -11.64 -6.71
N GLY A 30 -3.76 -11.03 -6.19
CA GLY A 30 -3.83 -10.17 -5.01
C GLY A 30 -4.15 -8.74 -5.40
N GLN A 31 -4.79 -8.00 -4.50
CA GLN A 31 -5.04 -6.58 -4.65
C GLN A 31 -4.81 -5.89 -3.30
N LEU A 32 -4.36 -4.64 -3.33
CA LEU A 32 -4.33 -3.79 -2.15
C LEU A 32 -5.72 -3.15 -1.99
N LEU A 33 -6.50 -3.60 -1.02
CA LEU A 33 -7.85 -3.08 -0.82
C LEU A 33 -7.88 -1.67 -0.23
N ARG A 34 -7.00 -1.40 0.74
CA ARG A 34 -6.91 -0.12 1.42
C ARG A 34 -5.48 0.13 1.82
N VAL A 35 -4.95 1.27 1.40
CA VAL A 35 -3.62 1.76 1.81
C VAL A 35 -3.81 3.09 2.50
N GLU A 36 -3.45 3.17 3.78
CA GLU A 36 -3.57 4.39 4.57
C GLU A 36 -2.20 4.94 4.91
N GLN A 37 -1.95 6.19 4.54
CA GLN A 37 -0.89 6.97 5.14
C GLN A 37 -1.38 7.55 6.47
N GLY A 38 -0.58 7.40 7.52
CA GLY A 38 -0.94 7.88 8.84
C GLY A 38 0.20 7.81 9.84
N ARG A 39 -0.16 7.97 11.13
CA ARG A 39 0.76 7.86 12.26
C ARG A 39 0.03 7.32 13.48
N TYR A 40 0.79 6.75 14.42
CA TYR A 40 0.26 6.44 15.74
C TYR A 40 0.30 7.70 16.62
N VAL A 41 -0.80 8.00 17.28
CA VAL A 41 -0.92 9.01 18.33
C VAL A 41 -1.53 8.31 19.54
N ASP A 42 -0.84 8.32 20.67
CA ASP A 42 -1.26 7.64 21.91
C ASP A 42 -1.64 6.17 21.69
N GLY A 43 -0.82 5.46 20.90
CA GLY A 43 -1.03 4.05 20.57
C GLY A 43 -2.18 3.77 19.61
N ARG A 44 -2.87 4.80 19.11
CA ARG A 44 -3.97 4.66 18.14
C ARG A 44 -3.56 5.13 16.77
N TRP A 45 -3.96 4.37 15.76
CA TRP A 45 -3.74 4.74 14.36
C TRP A 45 -4.62 5.94 13.99
N GLN A 46 -4.00 6.98 13.45
CA GLN A 46 -4.67 8.15 12.91
C GLN A 46 -4.39 8.25 11.42
N VAL A 47 -5.44 8.09 10.62
CA VAL A 47 -5.39 8.17 9.16
C VAL A 47 -5.20 9.62 8.74
N GLN A 48 -4.23 9.87 7.87
CA GLN A 48 -4.02 11.16 7.22
C GLN A 48 -4.59 11.18 5.81
N LYS A 49 -4.30 10.13 5.02
CA LYS A 49 -4.72 10.01 3.63
C LYS A 49 -4.88 8.54 3.25
N GLN A 50 -5.93 8.22 2.49
CA GLN A 50 -6.00 6.95 1.78
C GLN A 50 -5.28 7.09 0.43
N LEU A 51 -4.36 6.19 0.13
CA LEU A 51 -3.62 6.13 -1.13
C LEU A 51 -4.33 5.18 -2.09
N ASN A 52 -4.34 5.53 -3.37
CA ASN A 52 -4.92 4.75 -4.46
C ASN A 52 -4.37 5.22 -5.83
N GLY A 53 -4.76 4.55 -6.92
CA GLY A 53 -4.38 4.90 -8.29
C GLY A 53 -2.87 4.96 -8.47
N ASP A 54 -2.35 6.00 -9.13
CA ASP A 54 -0.92 6.21 -9.39
C ASP A 54 0.00 6.01 -8.16
N GLN A 55 -0.51 6.25 -6.95
CA GLN A 55 0.27 6.10 -5.70
C GLN A 55 0.46 4.63 -5.27
N THR A 56 -0.29 3.70 -5.87
CA THR A 56 -0.31 2.27 -5.57
C THR A 56 -0.15 1.39 -6.80
N ASP A 57 -0.47 1.89 -8.00
CA ASP A 57 -0.46 1.14 -9.26
C ASP A 57 0.96 0.69 -9.66
N ASP A 58 1.98 1.45 -9.25
CA ASP A 58 3.40 1.11 -9.46
C ASP A 58 4.14 0.88 -8.13
N GLY A 59 3.45 0.24 -7.18
CA GLY A 59 3.96 -0.05 -5.84
C GLY A 59 3.99 1.17 -4.91
N LEU A 60 4.39 0.92 -3.66
CA LEU A 60 4.50 1.96 -2.63
C LEU A 60 5.88 2.61 -2.71
N ASN A 61 5.92 3.82 -3.26
CA ASN A 61 7.16 4.54 -3.55
C ASN A 61 7.50 5.53 -2.41
N PHE A 62 8.61 5.26 -1.72
CA PHE A 62 9.16 6.09 -0.64
C PHE A 62 10.34 6.91 -1.14
N GLY A 63 10.15 8.22 -1.26
CA GLY A 63 11.18 9.17 -1.64
C GLY A 63 12.21 9.44 -0.54
N ARG A 64 13.15 10.34 -0.83
CA ARG A 64 13.93 11.03 0.21
C ARG A 64 13.19 12.31 0.61
N ALA A 65 13.21 12.64 1.89
CA ALA A 65 12.41 13.73 2.47
C ALA A 65 12.61 15.12 1.81
N ASP A 66 13.75 15.34 1.16
CA ASP A 66 14.13 16.53 0.41
C ASP A 66 13.66 16.55 -1.06
N ALA A 67 13.43 15.40 -1.68
CA ALA A 67 12.91 15.28 -3.05
C ALA A 67 11.38 15.46 -3.13
N ASP A 68 10.68 15.32 -2.00
CA ASP A 68 9.22 15.17 -1.94
C ASP A 68 8.43 16.49 -1.85
N ARG A 69 9.09 17.65 -1.79
CA ARG A 69 8.38 18.95 -1.88
C ARG A 69 7.87 19.27 -3.29
N GLN A 70 8.32 18.55 -4.32
CA GLN A 70 8.09 18.92 -5.72
C GLN A 70 7.22 17.93 -6.53
N CYS A 71 7.09 16.66 -6.14
CA CYS A 71 6.31 15.65 -6.89
C CYS A 71 5.10 15.13 -6.11
N ALA A 72 3.90 15.42 -6.62
CA ALA A 72 2.61 15.12 -5.97
C ALA A 72 2.18 13.63 -5.98
N CYS A 73 2.98 12.72 -6.55
CA CYS A 73 2.64 11.30 -6.69
C CYS A 73 3.25 10.38 -5.60
N GLY A 74 4.24 10.85 -4.84
CA GLY A 74 4.94 10.06 -3.81
C GLY A 74 4.28 10.10 -2.43
N VAL A 75 4.59 9.12 -1.58
CA VAL A 75 4.27 9.18 -0.14
C VAL A 75 5.19 10.21 0.49
N ALA A 76 4.70 11.43 0.63
CA ALA A 76 5.49 12.57 1.08
C ALA A 76 6.22 12.29 2.41
N GLY A 77 7.56 12.31 2.38
CA GLY A 77 8.41 12.43 3.56
C GLY A 77 8.16 11.36 4.62
N SER A 78 8.69 10.16 4.41
CA SER A 78 8.65 9.06 5.40
C SER A 78 9.48 9.32 6.67
N GLY A 79 10.00 10.54 6.88
CA GLY A 79 10.61 10.96 8.14
C GLY A 79 9.68 10.89 9.36
N GLY A 80 8.38 10.62 9.19
CA GLY A 80 7.45 10.38 10.30
C GLY A 80 6.12 9.69 9.96
N TYR A 81 5.89 9.26 8.71
CA TYR A 81 4.62 8.65 8.30
C TYR A 81 4.79 7.16 7.99
N LEU A 82 3.77 6.39 8.35
CA LEU A 82 3.66 4.96 8.13
C LEU A 82 2.55 4.70 7.11
N LEU A 83 2.64 3.57 6.41
CA LEU A 83 1.55 3.04 5.60
C LEU A 83 0.95 1.84 6.32
N ARG A 84 -0.37 1.85 6.54
CA ARG A 84 -1.13 0.71 7.04
C ARG A 84 -1.98 0.17 5.90
N LEU A 85 -1.76 -1.09 5.56
CA LEU A 85 -2.53 -1.80 4.55
C LEU A 85 -3.52 -2.69 5.28
N ALA A 86 -4.80 -2.54 4.99
CA ALA A 86 -5.86 -3.28 5.66
C ALA A 86 -6.84 -3.89 4.65
N ASP A 87 -7.44 -4.99 5.08
CA ASP A 87 -8.53 -5.76 4.48
C ASP A 87 -8.25 -6.79 3.38
N ARG A 88 -9.17 -7.77 3.38
CA ARG A 88 -9.14 -9.11 2.81
C ARG A 88 -8.94 -9.14 1.30
N VAL A 89 -8.09 -10.01 0.78
CA VAL A 89 -8.03 -10.25 -0.68
C VAL A 89 -9.43 -10.64 -1.18
N VAL A 90 -10.14 -9.71 -1.83
CA VAL A 90 -11.31 -10.07 -2.64
C VAL A 90 -10.74 -10.65 -3.92
N ALA A 91 -10.84 -11.98 -4.03
CA ALA A 91 -10.67 -12.64 -5.31
C ALA A 91 -11.71 -12.05 -6.26
N ALA A 92 -11.27 -11.25 -7.23
CA ALA A 92 -12.11 -10.96 -8.38
C ALA A 92 -12.28 -12.27 -9.16
N SER A 93 -13.28 -13.07 -8.80
CA SER A 93 -13.77 -14.15 -9.64
C SER A 93 -14.57 -13.51 -10.79
N GLY A 94 -13.84 -12.96 -11.75
CA GLY A 94 -14.35 -12.56 -13.05
C GLY A 94 -13.99 -13.64 -14.07
N LEU A 95 -14.99 -14.43 -14.48
CA LEU A 95 -14.93 -15.16 -15.74
C LEU A 95 -14.77 -14.13 -16.86
N LEU A 96 -13.57 -14.02 -17.43
CA LEU A 96 -13.40 -13.39 -18.73
C LEU A 96 -13.99 -14.36 -19.75
N SER A 97 -15.23 -14.09 -20.16
CA SER A 97 -15.79 -14.71 -21.36
C SER A 97 -14.93 -14.30 -22.55
N ALA A 98 -14.45 -15.29 -23.30
CA ALA A 98 -13.92 -15.08 -24.63
C ALA A 98 -15.01 -14.42 -25.52
N MET A 99 -14.56 -13.52 -26.40
CA MET A 99 -15.22 -13.20 -27.66
C MET A 99 -14.15 -13.42 -28.74
N ASP A 100 -14.56 -14.17 -29.77
CA ASP A 100 -13.80 -14.74 -30.91
C ASP A 100 -12.46 -14.09 -31.31
#